data_AF-A0A4U6XCP1-F1
#
_entry.id   AF-A0A4U6XCP1-F1
#
_cell.length_a   1.000
_cell.length_b   1.000
_cell.length_c   1.000
_cell.angle_alpha   90.00
_cell.angle_beta   90.00
_cell.angle_gamma   90.00
#
_symmetry.space_group_name_H-M   'P 1'
#
loop_
_entity.id
_entity.type
_entity.pdbx_description
1 polymer ?
#
loop_
_entity_poly.entity_id
_entity_poly.type
_entity_poly.pdbx_seq_one_letter_code
_entity_poly.pdbx_strand_id
1 'polypeptide(L)'
;MASTTNQDESVLQGSTRAGGQISLELQEEEEEKEEEEVREGNREAIIDSPSPGLTKKAAQEGWDSLDYLPLLLTKKGLSAFLILNCAIMEGLVTLQQKPAFIVNTASYYALTASLILLGTATVAHLEAVFLSLSRMRPFILCARNEGATAADTILGRYFPAPRLRDAWETGSWMLLVAYAIYLPSYALLGLKSALLYESISSDELNTNDWACYTLLVFYGITQFYLLAVMAYLWKRPTGLRWDPVSIADVLVLFRHCNFLNTFEGSSIAERQSMVENLGNTRVYLRYWSRENGDFWQGFGTDPPGNCISAFV
;
A
#
# COMPACT_ATOMS: atom_id res chain seq x y z
N MET A 1 -4.70 20.94 -43.95
CA MET A 1 -5.76 21.74 -44.61
C MET A 1 -6.96 21.80 -43.67
N ALA A 2 -7.37 23.03 -43.32
CA ALA A 2 -8.63 23.43 -42.66
C ALA A 2 -8.91 22.87 -41.24
N SER A 3 -9.44 23.61 -40.27
CA SER A 3 -9.73 25.04 -40.11
C SER A 3 -10.05 25.24 -38.63
N THR A 4 -9.50 26.29 -38.03
CA THR A 4 -9.85 26.82 -36.70
C THR A 4 -11.22 27.49 -36.73
N THR A 5 -12.00 27.39 -35.66
CA THR A 5 -13.13 28.30 -35.41
C THR A 5 -13.17 28.63 -33.93
N ASN A 6 -12.76 29.87 -33.65
CA ASN A 6 -12.96 30.58 -32.39
C ASN A 6 -14.47 30.83 -32.20
N GLN A 7 -14.93 30.85 -30.95
CA GLN A 7 -16.19 31.49 -30.63
C GLN A 7 -16.10 32.26 -29.32
N ASP A 8 -16.69 33.45 -29.40
CA ASP A 8 -16.39 34.65 -28.65
C ASP A 8 -16.97 34.70 -27.24
N GLU A 9 -16.33 35.59 -26.48
CA GLU A 9 -16.74 36.20 -25.23
C GLU A 9 -18.15 36.80 -25.30
N SER A 10 -18.90 36.68 -24.21
CA SER A 10 -19.95 37.64 -23.90
C SER A 10 -19.80 38.13 -22.46
N VAL A 11 -19.39 39.39 -22.39
CA VAL A 11 -19.35 40.27 -21.24
C VAL A 11 -20.78 40.58 -20.81
N LEU A 12 -21.10 40.34 -19.54
CA LEU A 12 -22.29 40.92 -18.91
C LEU A 12 -21.86 41.76 -17.71
N GLN A 13 -22.03 43.05 -17.91
CA GLN A 13 -21.76 44.16 -17.01
C GLN A 13 -23.08 44.57 -16.34
N GLY A 14 -23.09 44.68 -15.02
CA GLY A 14 -24.18 45.21 -14.22
C GLY A 14 -23.85 45.03 -12.74
N SER A 15 -24.22 45.87 -11.79
CA SER A 15 -24.88 47.16 -11.80
C SER A 15 -24.52 47.78 -10.44
N THR A 16 -24.03 49.02 -10.42
CA THR A 16 -23.61 49.73 -9.22
C THR A 16 -24.83 50.14 -8.41
N ARG A 17 -25.05 49.55 -7.23
CA ARG A 17 -26.03 50.03 -6.24
C ARG A 17 -25.31 50.44 -4.96
N ALA A 18 -24.88 51.70 -4.95
CA ALA A 18 -24.40 52.39 -3.76
C ALA A 18 -25.60 52.90 -2.95
N GLY A 19 -25.72 52.47 -1.70
CA GLY A 19 -26.73 52.95 -0.76
C GLY A 19 -27.17 51.87 0.22
N GLY A 20 -26.37 51.63 1.26
CA GLY A 20 -26.75 50.72 2.34
C GLY A 20 -25.64 50.19 3.25
N GLN A 21 -24.40 50.69 3.20
CA GLN A 21 -23.27 50.07 3.90
C GLN A 21 -23.13 50.42 5.40
N ILE A 22 -23.70 51.52 5.90
CA ILE A 22 -23.37 51.99 7.26
C ILE A 22 -24.10 51.20 8.36
N SER A 23 -25.22 50.54 8.05
CA SER A 23 -26.00 49.78 9.04
C SER A 23 -25.66 48.28 9.11
N LEU A 24 -24.89 47.75 8.15
CA LEU A 24 -24.45 46.35 8.16
C LEU A 24 -23.09 46.17 8.86
N GLU A 25 -22.16 47.13 8.72
CA GLU A 25 -20.85 47.07 9.42
C GLU A 25 -21.00 47.06 10.95
N LEU A 26 -21.98 47.79 11.50
CA LEU A 26 -22.23 47.79 12.95
C LEU A 26 -22.86 46.49 13.46
N GLN A 27 -23.50 45.71 12.58
CA GLN A 27 -24.14 44.45 12.95
C GLN A 27 -23.17 43.27 12.83
N GLU A 28 -22.26 43.31 11.85
CA GLU A 28 -21.17 42.32 11.72
C GLU A 28 -20.13 42.45 12.85
N GLU A 29 -19.80 43.67 13.32
CA GLU A 29 -18.86 43.86 14.43
C GLU A 29 -19.38 43.38 15.81
N GLU A 30 -20.71 43.30 16.01
CA GLU A 30 -21.28 42.74 17.24
C GLU A 30 -21.33 41.21 17.22
N GLU A 31 -21.65 40.58 16.07
CA GLU A 31 -21.60 39.11 15.93
C GLU A 31 -20.18 38.55 16.01
N GLU A 32 -19.17 39.25 15.46
CA GLU A 32 -17.77 38.79 15.53
C GLU A 32 -17.22 38.81 16.97
N LYS A 33 -17.64 39.78 17.79
CA LYS A 33 -17.24 39.85 19.21
C LYS A 33 -17.90 38.76 20.06
N GLU A 34 -19.16 38.43 19.78
CA GLU A 34 -19.87 37.38 20.51
C GLU A 34 -19.32 35.98 20.15
N GLU A 35 -18.91 35.74 18.90
CA GLU A 35 -18.22 34.50 18.51
C GLU A 35 -16.81 34.38 19.10
N GLU A 36 -16.06 35.50 19.23
CA GLU A 36 -14.70 35.48 19.79
C GLU A 36 -14.71 35.21 21.31
N GLU A 37 -15.68 35.76 22.04
CA GLU A 37 -15.83 35.55 23.49
C GLU A 37 -16.29 34.11 23.83
N VAL A 38 -17.16 33.50 23.00
CA VAL A 38 -17.53 32.08 23.09
C VAL A 38 -16.33 31.16 22.77
N ARG A 39 -15.44 31.59 21.86
CA ARG A 39 -14.25 30.83 21.45
C ARG A 39 -13.12 30.89 22.50
N GLU A 40 -12.99 31.99 23.23
CA GLU A 40 -12.06 32.11 24.35
C GLU A 40 -12.55 31.35 25.60
N GLY A 41 -13.85 31.43 25.93
CA GLY A 41 -14.44 30.65 27.03
C GLY A 41 -14.30 29.13 26.87
N ASN A 42 -14.32 28.63 25.63
CA ASN A 42 -14.09 27.21 25.33
C ASN A 42 -12.60 26.82 25.30
N ARG A 43 -11.67 27.77 25.20
CA ARG A 43 -10.22 27.51 25.24
C ARG A 43 -9.71 27.33 26.67
N GLU A 44 -10.29 28.05 27.64
CA GLU A 44 -9.86 27.97 29.03
C GLU A 44 -10.40 26.73 29.77
N ALA A 45 -11.52 26.16 29.32
CA ALA A 45 -12.08 24.93 29.89
C ALA A 45 -11.30 23.64 29.54
N ILE A 46 -10.29 23.72 28.65
CA ILE A 46 -9.55 22.55 28.14
C ILE A 46 -8.17 22.39 28.84
N ILE A 47 -7.69 23.37 29.62
CA ILE A 47 -6.28 23.37 30.06
C ILE A 47 -6.00 22.77 31.45
N ASP A 48 -6.97 22.69 32.38
CA ASP A 48 -6.67 22.33 33.78
C ASP A 48 -7.47 21.15 34.34
N SER A 49 -7.34 19.97 33.75
CA SER A 49 -7.70 18.73 34.43
C SER A 49 -6.63 17.66 34.25
N PRO A 50 -5.94 17.23 35.32
CA PRO A 50 -4.96 16.16 35.24
C PRO A 50 -5.71 14.86 34.88
N SER A 51 -5.58 14.46 33.63
CA SER A 51 -6.25 13.28 33.08
C SER A 51 -5.96 12.04 33.93
N PRO A 52 -6.99 11.29 34.37
CA PRO A 52 -6.81 10.07 35.13
C PRO A 52 -6.15 9.03 34.23
N GLY A 53 -4.95 8.58 34.64
CA GLY A 53 -4.14 7.61 33.92
C GLY A 53 -4.94 6.37 33.56
N LEU A 54 -5.21 6.20 32.27
CA LEU A 54 -5.96 5.08 31.73
C LEU A 54 -5.11 3.82 31.84
N THR A 55 -5.44 2.98 32.82
CA THR A 55 -4.73 1.73 33.09
C THR A 55 -4.78 0.81 31.87
N LYS A 56 -3.60 0.36 31.42
CA LYS A 56 -3.34 -0.57 30.29
C LYS A 56 -4.33 -1.75 30.13
N LYS A 57 -5.04 -2.14 31.20
CA LYS A 57 -6.03 -3.22 31.20
C LYS A 57 -7.27 -2.95 30.32
N ALA A 58 -7.78 -1.72 30.26
CA ALA A 58 -8.98 -1.41 29.47
C ALA A 58 -8.73 -1.43 27.95
N ALA A 59 -7.48 -1.21 27.53
CA ALA A 59 -7.03 -1.38 26.16
C ALA A 59 -6.82 -2.86 25.76
N GLN A 60 -6.93 -3.81 26.70
CA GLN A 60 -6.46 -5.19 26.52
C GLN A 60 -7.59 -6.22 26.30
N GLU A 61 -8.84 -5.91 26.66
CA GLU A 61 -9.91 -6.94 26.75
C GLU A 61 -10.89 -7.01 25.57
N GLY A 62 -10.81 -6.14 24.55
CA GLY A 62 -11.81 -6.18 23.46
C GLY A 62 -11.44 -5.51 22.14
N TRP A 63 -10.16 -5.22 21.89
CA TRP A 63 -9.77 -4.47 20.71
C TRP A 63 -9.32 -5.40 19.59
N ASP A 64 -9.87 -5.19 18.40
CA ASP A 64 -9.52 -5.92 17.18
C ASP A 64 -8.00 -5.88 16.96
N SER A 65 -7.38 -7.04 16.75
CA SER A 65 -5.94 -7.14 16.45
C SER A 65 -5.61 -6.29 15.21
N LEU A 66 -4.65 -5.38 15.34
CA LEU A 66 -4.14 -4.49 14.28
C LEU A 66 -3.24 -5.21 13.26
N ASP A 67 -3.63 -6.42 12.88
CA ASP A 67 -2.88 -7.31 12.01
C ASP A 67 -3.61 -7.55 10.69
N TYR A 68 -4.38 -6.56 10.24
CA TYR A 68 -5.04 -6.65 8.95
C TYR A 68 -3.99 -6.79 7.85
N LEU A 69 -4.19 -7.79 6.99
CA LEU A 69 -3.42 -8.04 5.79
C LEU A 69 -4.40 -8.23 4.63
N PRO A 70 -4.11 -7.67 3.44
CA PRO A 70 -4.94 -7.92 2.27
C PRO A 70 -4.96 -9.42 1.97
N LEU A 71 -6.08 -9.90 1.42
CA LEU A 71 -6.36 -11.34 1.24
C LEU A 71 -5.19 -12.13 0.64
N LEU A 72 -4.47 -11.52 -0.31
CA LEU A 72 -3.28 -12.08 -0.97
C LEU A 72 -2.07 -12.30 -0.04
N LEU A 73 -1.89 -11.43 0.95
CA LEU A 73 -0.82 -11.50 1.94
C LEU A 73 -1.24 -12.23 3.22
N THR A 74 -2.52 -12.62 3.34
CA THR A 74 -2.96 -13.44 4.46
C THR A 74 -2.23 -14.78 4.46
N LYS A 75 -2.05 -15.37 5.65
CA LYS A 75 -1.44 -16.69 5.83
C LYS A 75 -2.11 -17.75 4.94
N LYS A 76 -3.45 -17.71 4.86
CA LYS A 76 -4.26 -18.60 4.02
C LYS A 76 -3.98 -18.36 2.53
N GLY A 77 -4.01 -17.11 2.09
CA GLY A 77 -3.70 -16.73 0.71
C GLY A 77 -2.32 -17.21 0.28
N LEU A 78 -1.28 -16.80 1.01
CA LEU A 78 0.10 -17.22 0.74
C LEU A 78 0.26 -18.75 0.77
N SER A 79 -0.38 -19.45 1.72
CA SER A 79 -0.33 -20.92 1.77
C SER A 79 -0.98 -21.58 0.54
N ALA A 80 -2.10 -21.05 0.06
CA ALA A 80 -2.77 -21.58 -1.13
C ALA A 80 -1.89 -21.43 -2.38
N PHE A 81 -1.21 -20.29 -2.52
CA PHE A 81 -0.27 -20.08 -3.64
C PHE A 81 0.99 -20.93 -3.54
N LEU A 82 1.51 -21.15 -2.33
CA LEU A 82 2.63 -22.09 -2.12
C LEU A 82 2.24 -23.51 -2.55
N ILE A 83 1.04 -23.98 -2.20
CA ILE A 83 0.54 -25.30 -2.61
C ILE A 83 0.38 -25.36 -4.14
N LEU A 84 -0.19 -24.32 -4.74
CA LEU A 84 -0.33 -24.24 -6.19
C LEU A 84 1.03 -24.31 -6.91
N ASN A 85 2.01 -23.53 -6.47
CA ASN A 85 3.36 -23.58 -7.03
C ASN A 85 4.05 -24.94 -6.85
N CYS A 86 3.84 -25.60 -5.70
CA CYS A 86 4.32 -26.98 -5.50
C CYS A 86 3.69 -27.94 -6.51
N ALA A 87 2.38 -27.87 -6.75
CA ALA A 87 1.69 -28.69 -7.73
C ALA A 87 2.20 -28.44 -9.16
N ILE A 88 2.53 -27.18 -9.50
CA ILE A 88 3.14 -26.83 -10.79
C ILE A 88 4.53 -27.44 -10.91
N MET A 89 5.37 -27.34 -9.87
CA MET A 89 6.69 -27.95 -9.88
C MET A 89 6.63 -29.48 -10.00
N GLU A 90 5.71 -30.12 -9.27
CA GLU A 90 5.46 -31.56 -9.42
C GLU A 90 5.05 -31.90 -10.86
N GLY A 91 4.14 -31.14 -11.45
CA GLY A 91 3.77 -31.26 -12.85
C GLY A 91 4.96 -31.16 -13.80
N LEU A 92 5.84 -30.18 -13.62
CA LEU A 92 7.06 -30.02 -14.42
C LEU A 92 8.01 -31.21 -14.27
N VAL A 93 8.21 -31.72 -13.06
CA VAL A 93 9.04 -32.91 -12.80
C VAL A 93 8.44 -34.15 -13.47
N THR A 94 7.11 -34.32 -13.43
CA THR A 94 6.46 -35.45 -14.13
C THR A 94 6.59 -35.36 -15.65
N LEU A 95 6.50 -34.16 -16.22
CA LEU A 95 6.74 -33.94 -17.65
C LEU A 95 8.19 -34.23 -18.05
N GLN A 96 9.15 -33.88 -17.19
CA GLN A 96 10.56 -34.18 -17.42
C GLN A 96 10.85 -35.69 -17.42
N GLN A 97 10.18 -36.47 -16.56
CA GLN A 97 10.36 -37.93 -16.51
C GLN A 97 9.73 -38.66 -17.70
N LYS A 98 8.74 -38.04 -18.37
CA LYS A 98 8.04 -38.59 -19.53
C LYS A 98 8.17 -37.64 -20.72
N PRO A 99 9.33 -37.64 -21.40
CA PRO A 99 9.67 -36.60 -22.38
C PRO A 99 8.79 -36.63 -23.62
N ALA A 100 8.25 -37.80 -23.99
CA ALA A 100 7.38 -37.99 -25.14
C ALA A 100 6.05 -38.62 -24.73
N PHE A 101 4.94 -38.08 -25.24
CA PHE A 101 3.62 -38.66 -25.08
C PHE A 101 2.75 -38.43 -26.33
N ILE A 102 1.96 -39.45 -26.67
CA ILE A 102 1.04 -39.41 -27.81
C ILE A 102 -0.25 -38.74 -27.34
N VAL A 103 -0.60 -37.61 -27.95
CA VAL A 103 -1.74 -36.79 -27.53
C VAL A 103 -2.56 -36.38 -28.74
N ASN A 104 -3.89 -36.43 -28.60
CA ASN A 104 -4.81 -35.95 -29.63
C ASN A 104 -4.66 -34.43 -29.82
N THR A 105 -4.79 -33.93 -31.05
CA THR A 105 -4.73 -32.52 -31.42
C THR A 105 -5.58 -31.61 -30.49
N ALA A 106 -6.79 -32.05 -30.11
CA ALA A 106 -7.64 -31.27 -29.20
C ALA A 106 -7.02 -31.13 -27.80
N SER A 107 -6.43 -32.21 -27.28
CA SER A 107 -5.75 -32.23 -25.98
C SER A 107 -4.45 -31.42 -26.01
N TYR A 108 -3.74 -31.37 -27.14
CA TYR A 108 -2.58 -30.51 -27.32
C TYR A 108 -2.95 -29.03 -27.15
N TYR A 109 -3.95 -28.53 -27.87
CA TYR A 109 -4.39 -27.14 -27.74
C TYR A 109 -4.91 -26.83 -26.33
N ALA A 110 -5.63 -27.78 -25.70
CA ALA A 110 -6.11 -27.62 -24.34
C ALA A 110 -4.95 -27.52 -23.32
N LEU A 111 -3.91 -28.34 -23.46
CA LEU A 111 -2.71 -28.28 -22.61
C LEU A 111 -1.95 -26.97 -22.80
N THR A 112 -1.71 -26.56 -24.04
CA THR A 112 -1.02 -25.31 -24.35
C THR A 112 -1.79 -24.10 -23.81
N ALA A 113 -3.12 -24.06 -24.00
CA ALA A 113 -3.96 -23.01 -23.43
C ALA A 113 -3.91 -23.01 -21.89
N SER A 114 -3.97 -24.19 -21.26
CA SER A 114 -3.88 -24.32 -19.80
C SER A 114 -2.55 -23.82 -19.26
N LEU A 115 -1.43 -24.10 -19.93
CA LEU A 115 -0.11 -23.60 -19.56
C LEU A 115 -0.04 -22.08 -19.65
N ILE A 116 -0.59 -21.48 -20.70
CA ILE A 116 -0.63 -20.02 -20.85
C ILE A 116 -1.47 -19.39 -19.74
N LEU A 117 -2.68 -19.91 -19.48
CA LEU A 117 -3.55 -19.44 -18.41
C LEU A 117 -2.89 -19.56 -17.03
N LEU A 118 -2.16 -20.65 -16.79
CA LEU A 118 -1.42 -20.85 -15.55
C LEU A 118 -0.24 -19.87 -15.43
N GLY A 119 0.42 -19.57 -16.55
CA GLY A 119 1.46 -18.55 -16.64
C GLY A 119 0.94 -17.16 -16.32
N THR A 120 -0.15 -16.74 -16.95
CA THR A 120 -0.77 -15.43 -16.70
C THR A 120 -1.26 -15.31 -15.26
N ALA A 121 -1.88 -16.36 -14.71
CA ALA A 121 -2.29 -16.39 -13.32
C ALA A 121 -1.10 -16.27 -12.35
N THR A 122 0.02 -16.93 -12.64
CA THR A 122 1.24 -16.84 -11.82
C THR A 122 1.82 -15.41 -11.84
N VAL A 123 1.93 -14.81 -13.02
CA VAL A 123 2.47 -13.44 -13.19
C VAL A 123 1.55 -12.41 -12.52
N ALA A 124 0.23 -12.49 -12.76
CA ALA A 124 -0.74 -11.60 -12.15
C ALA A 124 -0.73 -11.72 -10.61
N HIS A 125 -0.53 -12.93 -10.08
CA HIS A 125 -0.39 -13.14 -8.65
C HIS A 125 0.88 -12.47 -8.09
N LEU A 126 2.03 -12.67 -8.74
CA LEU A 126 3.29 -12.04 -8.35
C LEU A 126 3.19 -10.51 -8.37
N GLU A 127 2.57 -9.96 -9.41
CA GLU A 127 2.29 -8.52 -9.52
C GLU A 127 1.42 -8.04 -8.36
N ALA A 128 0.33 -8.76 -8.06
CA ALA A 128 -0.58 -8.39 -6.98
C ALA A 128 0.09 -8.47 -5.59
N VAL A 129 0.93 -9.47 -5.34
CA VAL A 129 1.76 -9.56 -4.12
C VAL A 129 2.74 -8.40 -4.05
N PHE A 130 3.43 -8.09 -5.15
CA PHE A 130 4.39 -7.00 -5.22
C PHE A 130 3.74 -5.64 -4.94
N LEU A 131 2.61 -5.34 -5.59
CA LEU A 131 1.85 -4.11 -5.38
C LEU A 131 1.31 -4.01 -3.95
N SER A 132 0.70 -5.08 -3.44
CA SER A 132 0.19 -5.13 -2.07
C SER A 132 1.30 -4.90 -1.04
N LEU A 133 2.46 -5.50 -1.25
CA LEU A 133 3.61 -5.36 -0.36
C LEU A 133 4.19 -3.94 -0.40
N SER A 134 4.30 -3.35 -1.60
CA SER A 134 4.77 -1.97 -1.78
C SER A 134 3.86 -0.97 -1.08
N ARG A 135 2.54 -1.20 -1.14
CA ARG A 135 1.52 -0.36 -0.50
C ARG A 135 1.49 -0.54 1.02
N MET A 136 1.60 -1.76 1.53
CA MET A 136 1.55 -2.04 2.98
C MET A 136 2.84 -1.64 3.72
N ARG A 137 3.97 -1.60 3.02
CA ARG A 137 5.28 -1.32 3.60
C ARG A 137 5.33 -0.06 4.49
N PRO A 138 4.90 1.14 4.07
CA PRO A 138 4.98 2.33 4.93
C PRO A 138 4.21 2.15 6.25
N PHE A 139 3.04 1.49 6.21
CA PHE A 139 2.26 1.21 7.41
C PHE A 139 2.97 0.21 8.33
N ILE A 140 3.54 -0.87 7.77
CA ILE A 140 4.34 -1.85 8.53
C ILE A 140 5.57 -1.20 9.17
N LEU A 141 6.16 -0.18 8.53
CA LEU A 141 7.28 0.56 9.10
C LEU A 141 6.82 1.44 10.27
N CYS A 142 5.74 2.22 10.10
CA CYS A 142 5.18 3.07 11.17
C CYS A 142 4.61 2.26 12.35
N ALA A 143 4.16 1.03 12.14
CA ALA A 143 3.63 0.17 13.20
C ALA A 143 4.72 -0.41 14.12
N ARG A 144 6.00 -0.29 13.76
CA ARG A 144 7.12 -0.79 14.59
C ARG A 144 7.28 -0.01 15.89
N ASN A 145 7.94 -0.63 16.85
CA ASN A 145 8.23 -0.01 18.16
C ASN A 145 9.08 1.26 18.01
N GLU A 146 10.02 1.26 17.07
CA GLU A 146 10.94 2.36 16.78
C GLU A 146 10.33 3.49 15.96
N GLY A 147 9.16 3.25 15.36
CA GLY A 147 8.54 4.13 14.38
C GLY A 147 9.30 4.14 13.07
N ALA A 148 8.86 5.01 12.16
CA ALA A 148 9.53 5.21 10.89
C ALA A 148 9.66 6.70 10.56
N THR A 149 10.74 7.02 9.87
CA THR A 149 11.02 8.36 9.38
C THR A 149 9.96 8.77 8.34
N ALA A 150 9.48 10.00 8.39
CA ALA A 150 8.45 10.49 7.45
C ALA A 150 8.94 10.41 6.00
N ALA A 151 10.23 10.63 5.75
CA ALA A 151 10.87 10.47 4.44
C ALA A 151 10.72 9.04 3.88
N ASP A 152 10.81 8.02 4.74
CA ASP A 152 10.74 6.61 4.35
C ASP A 152 9.31 6.09 4.21
N THR A 153 8.31 6.90 4.58
CA THR A 153 6.91 6.49 4.65
C THR A 153 6.00 7.45 3.89
N ILE A 154 5.48 8.48 4.55
CA ILE A 154 4.42 9.37 4.03
C ILE A 154 4.96 10.31 2.94
N LEU A 155 6.18 10.81 3.10
CA LEU A 155 6.84 11.70 2.12
C LEU A 155 7.57 10.90 1.02
N GLY A 156 7.59 9.58 1.13
CA GLY A 156 8.24 8.68 0.19
C GLY A 156 7.64 8.76 -1.22
N ARG A 157 8.42 8.35 -2.23
CA ARG A 157 8.03 8.32 -3.67
C ARG A 157 7.03 7.20 -4.01
N TYR A 158 6.10 6.89 -3.11
CA TYR A 158 5.27 5.69 -3.22
C TYR A 158 4.04 5.84 -4.14
N PHE A 159 3.71 7.06 -4.57
CA PHE A 159 2.61 7.32 -5.50
C PHE A 159 3.08 8.08 -6.76
N PRO A 160 2.76 7.64 -8.00
CA PRO A 160 2.19 6.35 -8.43
C PRO A 160 3.25 5.41 -9.03
N ALA A 161 3.09 4.11 -8.75
CA ALA A 161 3.94 2.97 -9.09
C ALA A 161 5.32 2.96 -8.39
N PRO A 162 5.67 1.88 -7.67
CA PRO A 162 7.03 1.70 -7.19
C PRO A 162 7.98 1.75 -8.39
N ARG A 163 9.19 2.28 -8.19
CA ARG A 163 10.28 2.20 -9.16
C ARG A 163 11.43 1.42 -8.55
N LEU A 164 12.21 0.74 -9.40
CA LEU A 164 13.40 0.01 -8.95
C LEU A 164 14.37 0.92 -8.20
N ARG A 165 14.54 2.15 -8.68
CA ARG A 165 15.39 3.17 -8.06
C ARG A 165 14.92 3.50 -6.63
N ASP A 166 13.62 3.64 -6.42
CA ASP A 166 13.07 3.94 -5.10
C ASP A 166 13.24 2.73 -4.15
N ALA A 167 13.13 1.50 -4.65
CA ALA A 167 13.41 0.29 -3.88
C ALA A 167 14.87 0.22 -3.41
N TRP A 168 15.79 0.62 -4.28
CA TRP A 168 17.23 0.69 -4.01
C TRP A 168 17.57 1.81 -3.02
N GLU A 169 17.07 3.03 -3.25
CA GLU A 169 17.29 4.19 -2.38
C GLU A 169 16.73 3.96 -0.97
N THR A 170 15.58 3.27 -0.85
CA THR A 170 14.97 2.94 0.44
C THR A 170 15.57 1.70 1.13
N GLY A 171 16.64 1.11 0.57
CA GLY A 171 17.38 -0.01 1.16
C GLY A 171 16.56 -1.28 1.41
N SER A 172 15.43 -1.45 0.72
CA SER A 172 14.50 -2.53 1.01
C SER A 172 14.86 -3.79 0.27
N TRP A 173 15.58 -4.69 0.93
CA TRP A 173 15.91 -5.98 0.35
C TRP A 173 14.66 -6.73 -0.14
N MET A 174 13.55 -6.66 0.61
CA MET A 174 12.32 -7.37 0.26
C MET A 174 11.70 -6.85 -1.03
N LEU A 175 11.65 -5.52 -1.21
CA LEU A 175 11.09 -4.89 -2.40
C LEU A 175 12.03 -5.03 -3.61
N LEU A 176 13.34 -5.03 -3.38
CA LEU A 176 14.36 -5.31 -4.40
C LEU A 176 14.26 -6.75 -4.92
N VAL A 177 14.16 -7.74 -4.02
CA VAL A 177 13.99 -9.15 -4.41
C VAL A 177 12.66 -9.35 -5.13
N ALA A 178 11.59 -8.71 -4.66
CA ALA A 178 10.29 -8.73 -5.34
C ALA A 178 10.41 -8.22 -6.79
N TYR A 179 11.12 -7.12 -7.01
CA TYR A 179 11.42 -6.60 -8.33
C TYR A 179 12.24 -7.56 -9.20
N ALA A 180 13.29 -8.14 -8.61
CA ALA A 180 14.20 -9.04 -9.30
C ALA A 180 13.50 -10.34 -9.76
N ILE A 181 12.44 -10.77 -9.06
CA ILE A 181 11.60 -11.92 -9.45
C ILE A 181 10.50 -11.50 -10.42
N TYR A 182 9.89 -10.33 -10.19
CA TYR A 182 8.80 -9.81 -11.00
C TYR A 182 9.22 -9.53 -12.45
N LEU A 183 10.38 -8.90 -12.66
CA LEU A 183 10.83 -8.50 -14.01
C LEU A 183 11.03 -9.69 -14.97
N PRO A 184 11.76 -10.77 -14.59
CA PRO A 184 11.86 -11.97 -15.41
C PRO A 184 10.56 -12.80 -15.45
N SER A 185 9.57 -12.53 -14.59
CA SER A 185 8.32 -13.30 -14.58
C SER A 185 7.54 -13.20 -15.90
N TYR A 186 7.67 -12.09 -16.63
CA TYR A 186 7.08 -11.96 -17.97
C TYR A 186 7.67 -12.94 -18.98
N ALA A 187 8.95 -13.31 -18.84
CA ALA A 187 9.58 -14.31 -19.70
C ALA A 187 8.99 -15.72 -19.47
N LEU A 188 8.35 -15.99 -18.32
CA LEU A 188 7.71 -17.28 -18.04
C LEU A 188 6.57 -17.58 -18.99
N LEU A 189 5.84 -16.56 -19.46
CA LEU A 189 4.77 -16.73 -20.44
C LEU A 189 5.33 -17.34 -21.73
N GLY A 190 6.47 -16.81 -22.20
CA GLY A 190 7.21 -17.36 -23.33
C GLY A 190 7.75 -18.76 -23.05
N LEU A 191 8.40 -18.97 -21.91
CA LEU A 191 8.96 -20.28 -21.53
C LEU A 191 7.90 -21.38 -21.42
N LYS A 192 6.71 -21.05 -20.91
CA LYS A 192 5.58 -22.00 -20.84
C LYS A 192 5.03 -22.35 -22.21
N SER A 193 4.97 -21.37 -23.12
CA SER A 193 4.59 -21.64 -24.51
C SER A 193 5.61 -22.50 -25.25
N ALA A 194 6.90 -22.33 -24.93
CA ALA A 194 8.01 -23.08 -25.52
C ALA A 194 8.30 -24.44 -24.83
N LEU A 195 7.51 -24.80 -23.82
CA LEU A 195 7.69 -26.03 -23.05
C LEU A 195 7.35 -27.28 -23.86
N LEU A 196 6.32 -27.18 -24.69
CA LEU A 196 5.80 -28.29 -25.50
C LEU A 196 6.05 -27.98 -26.97
N TYR A 197 6.59 -28.94 -27.71
CA TYR A 197 6.76 -28.84 -29.16
C TYR A 197 6.41 -30.16 -29.84
N GLU A 198 5.86 -30.05 -31.05
CA GLU A 198 5.50 -31.19 -31.88
C GLU A 198 6.71 -31.65 -32.70
N SER A 199 6.95 -32.96 -32.75
CA SER A 199 7.98 -33.53 -33.62
C SER A 199 7.48 -33.58 -35.07
N ILE A 200 8.33 -33.18 -36.02
CA ILE A 200 7.98 -33.19 -37.46
C ILE A 200 7.75 -34.61 -37.99
N SER A 201 8.29 -35.64 -37.33
CA SER A 201 8.24 -37.04 -37.81
C SER A 201 7.24 -37.93 -37.09
N SER A 202 6.62 -37.49 -36.00
CA SER A 202 5.72 -38.30 -35.18
C SER A 202 4.67 -37.42 -34.49
N ASP A 203 3.43 -37.92 -34.33
CA ASP A 203 2.36 -37.30 -33.52
C ASP A 203 2.69 -37.32 -31.99
N GLU A 204 3.98 -37.25 -31.67
CA GLU A 204 4.51 -37.27 -30.31
C GLU A 204 4.77 -35.83 -29.88
N LEU A 205 4.23 -35.48 -28.72
CA LEU A 205 4.53 -34.21 -28.09
C LEU A 205 5.78 -34.37 -27.23
N ASN A 206 6.80 -33.58 -27.54
CA ASN A 206 8.05 -33.58 -26.80
C ASN A 206 8.13 -32.40 -25.85
N THR A 207 8.71 -32.65 -24.68
CA THR A 207 9.02 -31.61 -23.71
C THR A 207 10.41 -31.04 -23.97
N ASN A 208 10.53 -29.73 -23.88
CA ASN A 208 11.79 -29.04 -24.04
C ASN A 208 12.55 -28.96 -22.71
N ASP A 209 13.64 -29.72 -22.58
CA ASP A 209 14.39 -29.88 -21.33
C ASP A 209 14.90 -28.56 -20.74
N TRP A 210 15.44 -27.66 -21.57
CA TRP A 210 15.99 -26.39 -21.07
C TRP A 210 14.90 -25.45 -20.56
N ALA A 211 13.74 -25.42 -21.22
CA ALA A 211 12.59 -24.63 -20.80
C ALA A 211 12.03 -25.19 -19.48
N CYS A 212 11.93 -26.52 -19.37
CA CYS A 212 11.49 -27.19 -18.15
C CYS A 212 12.41 -26.88 -16.97
N TYR A 213 13.73 -27.01 -17.13
CA TYR A 213 14.70 -26.71 -16.08
C TYR A 213 14.64 -25.24 -15.64
N THR A 214 14.56 -24.31 -16.60
CA THR A 214 14.46 -22.87 -16.32
C THR A 214 13.19 -22.54 -15.54
N LEU A 215 12.05 -23.14 -15.92
CA LEU A 215 10.80 -22.99 -15.19
C LEU A 215 10.91 -23.56 -13.78
N LEU A 216 11.49 -24.74 -13.60
CA LEU A 216 11.67 -25.37 -12.29
C LEU A 216 12.49 -24.49 -11.34
N VAL A 217 13.61 -23.94 -11.82
CA VAL A 217 14.45 -23.01 -11.05
C VAL A 217 13.67 -21.75 -10.68
N PHE A 218 12.93 -21.17 -11.63
CA PHE A 218 12.15 -19.96 -11.37
C PHE A 218 11.05 -20.19 -10.32
N TYR A 219 10.30 -21.29 -10.44
CA TYR A 219 9.28 -21.65 -9.46
C TYR A 219 9.90 -21.93 -8.08
N GLY A 220 11.09 -22.53 -8.02
CA GLY A 220 11.84 -22.71 -6.77
C GLY A 220 12.22 -21.38 -6.11
N ILE A 221 12.75 -20.43 -6.88
CA ILE A 221 13.08 -19.08 -6.39
C ILE A 221 11.81 -18.36 -5.91
N THR A 222 10.73 -18.44 -6.68
CA THR A 222 9.44 -17.85 -6.33
C THR A 222 8.88 -18.44 -5.04
N GLN A 223 8.96 -19.77 -4.87
CA GLN A 223 8.53 -20.47 -3.67
C GLN A 223 9.32 -20.00 -2.44
N PHE A 224 10.64 -19.91 -2.57
CA PHE A 224 11.51 -19.42 -1.50
C PHE A 224 11.18 -17.97 -1.12
N TYR A 225 10.92 -17.11 -2.11
CA TYR A 225 10.52 -15.74 -1.87
C TYR A 225 9.17 -15.63 -1.15
N LEU A 226 8.14 -16.39 -1.57
CA LEU A 226 6.85 -16.41 -0.90
C LEU A 226 6.96 -16.90 0.55
N LEU A 227 7.81 -17.90 0.81
CA LEU A 227 8.13 -18.35 2.17
C LEU A 227 8.82 -17.25 2.98
N ALA A 228 9.78 -16.53 2.40
CA ALA A 228 10.46 -15.42 3.04
C ALA A 228 9.49 -14.28 3.40
N VAL A 229 8.58 -13.93 2.48
CA VAL A 229 7.52 -12.94 2.72
C VAL A 229 6.57 -13.41 3.82
N MET A 230 6.13 -14.68 3.78
CA MET A 230 5.28 -15.26 4.81
C MET A 230 5.96 -15.21 6.19
N ALA A 231 7.22 -15.60 6.28
CA ALA A 231 8.00 -15.57 7.53
C ALA A 231 8.22 -14.13 8.03
N TYR A 232 8.46 -13.19 7.12
CA TYR A 232 8.62 -11.77 7.44
C TYR A 232 7.34 -11.17 8.00
N LEU A 233 6.19 -11.43 7.38
CA LEU A 233 4.89 -10.91 7.81
C LEU A 233 4.38 -11.60 9.08
N TRP A 234 4.75 -12.86 9.33
CA TRP A 234 4.32 -13.57 10.53
C TRP A 234 4.76 -12.89 11.83
N LYS A 235 5.92 -12.23 11.81
CA LYS A 235 6.54 -11.65 13.02
C LYS A 235 6.28 -10.15 13.18
N ARG A 236 5.53 -9.52 12.28
CA ARG A 236 5.39 -8.06 12.26
C ARG A 236 3.93 -7.63 12.31
N PRO A 237 3.54 -6.81 13.31
CA PRO A 237 2.23 -6.19 13.30
C PRO A 237 2.15 -5.20 12.13
N THR A 238 1.01 -5.16 11.45
CA THR A 238 0.79 -4.22 10.34
C THR A 238 0.31 -2.85 10.83
N GLY A 239 -0.24 -2.78 12.04
CA GLY A 239 -0.77 -1.55 12.64
C GLY A 239 -2.08 -1.09 11.99
N LEU A 240 -2.68 -1.92 11.12
CA LEU A 240 -3.86 -1.59 10.32
C LEU A 240 -5.04 -2.44 10.74
N ARG A 241 -6.22 -1.83 10.75
CA ARG A 241 -7.50 -2.51 11.02
C ARG A 241 -8.22 -2.90 9.73
N TRP A 242 -8.02 -2.15 8.66
CA TRP A 242 -8.57 -2.40 7.32
C TRP A 242 -7.52 -2.13 6.24
N ASP A 243 -7.79 -2.55 5.00
CA ASP A 243 -6.93 -2.27 3.85
C ASP A 243 -7.14 -0.82 3.39
N PRO A 244 -6.15 0.09 3.50
CA PRO A 244 -6.25 1.40 2.88
C PRO A 244 -6.05 1.28 1.36
N VAL A 245 -7.13 0.99 0.64
CA VAL A 245 -7.14 0.95 -0.82
C VAL A 245 -7.38 2.35 -1.40
N SER A 246 -8.21 3.15 -0.72
CA SER A 246 -8.57 4.50 -1.15
C SER A 246 -7.72 5.57 -0.45
N ILE A 247 -7.52 6.69 -1.13
CA ILE A 247 -6.93 7.90 -0.53
C ILE A 247 -7.79 8.37 0.64
N ALA A 248 -9.12 8.21 0.58
CA ALA A 248 -10.01 8.54 1.68
C ALA A 248 -9.71 7.72 2.94
N ASP A 249 -9.40 6.44 2.79
CA ASP A 249 -9.04 5.56 3.92
C ASP A 249 -7.73 6.03 4.58
N VAL A 250 -6.78 6.45 3.76
CA VAL A 250 -5.52 7.03 4.24
C VAL A 250 -5.79 8.35 4.96
N LEU A 251 -6.65 9.23 4.43
CA LEU A 251 -7.02 10.50 5.06
C LEU A 251 -7.71 10.32 6.41
N VAL A 252 -8.50 9.26 6.58
CA VAL A 252 -9.11 8.93 7.89
C VAL A 252 -8.03 8.67 8.94
N LEU A 253 -6.91 8.03 8.58
CA LEU A 253 -5.76 7.83 9.48
C LEU A 253 -5.02 9.15 9.80
N PHE A 254 -5.24 10.21 9.01
CA PHE A 254 -4.63 11.53 9.22
C PHE A 254 -5.49 12.52 10.00
N ARG A 255 -6.79 12.24 10.18
CA ARG A 255 -7.79 13.21 10.68
C ARG A 255 -7.45 13.84 12.04
N HIS A 256 -6.65 13.18 12.87
CA HIS A 256 -6.31 13.63 14.23
C HIS A 256 -4.80 13.60 14.52
N CYS A 257 -3.97 13.66 13.49
CA CYS A 257 -2.52 13.69 13.62
C CYS A 257 -2.04 14.98 14.31
N ASN A 258 -1.19 14.84 15.32
CA ASN A 258 -0.56 15.96 16.05
C ASN A 258 0.47 16.76 15.22
N PHE A 259 0.93 16.19 14.10
CA PHE A 259 1.96 16.78 13.23
C PHE A 259 1.37 17.33 11.91
N LEU A 260 0.04 17.41 11.79
CA LEU A 260 -0.60 17.89 10.56
C LEU A 260 -0.31 19.38 10.31
N ASN A 261 -0.22 20.19 11.37
CA ASN A 261 0.16 21.60 11.29
C ASN A 261 1.57 21.79 10.71
N THR A 262 2.46 20.80 10.84
CA THR A 262 3.81 20.85 10.25
C THR A 262 3.78 20.74 8.71
N PHE A 263 2.67 20.28 8.13
CA PHE A 263 2.45 20.28 6.68
C PHE A 263 1.73 21.54 6.19
N GLU A 264 1.39 22.48 7.06
CA GLU A 264 0.82 23.75 6.61
C GLU A 264 1.85 24.49 5.72
N GLY A 265 1.44 24.86 4.50
CA GLY A 265 2.35 25.42 3.49
C GLY A 265 3.07 24.39 2.60
N SER A 266 2.86 23.09 2.83
CA SER A 266 3.43 22.02 1.99
C SER A 266 2.91 22.01 0.55
N SER A 267 1.77 22.66 0.29
CA SER A 267 1.19 22.82 -1.04
C SER A 267 1.99 23.76 -1.94
N ILE A 268 2.77 24.68 -1.35
CA ILE A 268 3.59 25.67 -2.04
C ILE A 268 5.07 25.25 -2.03
N ALA A 269 5.49 24.48 -1.02
CA ALA A 269 6.86 24.04 -0.84
C ALA A 269 7.30 23.00 -1.89
N GLU A 270 8.52 23.14 -2.40
CA GLU A 270 9.13 22.11 -3.22
C GLU A 270 9.37 20.83 -2.41
N ARG A 271 9.17 19.67 -3.04
CA ARG A 271 9.30 18.36 -2.38
C ARG A 271 10.63 18.18 -1.65
N GLN A 272 11.71 18.70 -2.20
CA GLN A 272 13.04 18.54 -1.62
C GLN A 272 13.14 19.28 -0.28
N SER A 273 12.57 20.48 -0.19
CA SER A 273 12.44 21.25 1.05
C SER A 273 11.54 20.56 2.09
N MET A 274 10.45 19.92 1.66
CA MET A 274 9.63 19.09 2.57
C MET A 274 10.40 17.91 3.15
N VAL A 275 11.16 17.18 2.31
CA VAL A 275 11.95 16.03 2.77
C VAL A 275 13.08 16.48 3.69
N GLU A 276 13.68 17.64 3.46
CA GLU A 276 14.72 18.18 4.32
C GLU A 276 14.18 18.59 5.70
N ASN A 277 13.02 19.27 5.73
CA ASN A 277 12.44 19.80 6.97
C ASN A 277 11.68 18.75 7.79
N LEU A 278 10.86 17.93 7.13
CA LEU A 278 10.00 16.93 7.81
C LEU A 278 10.56 15.52 7.72
N GLY A 279 11.59 15.27 6.92
CA GLY A 279 12.07 13.92 6.63
C GLY A 279 12.39 13.16 7.90
N ASN A 280 13.20 13.75 8.80
CA ASN A 280 13.65 13.13 10.05
C ASN A 280 12.58 12.96 11.14
N THR A 281 11.36 13.45 10.93
CA THR A 281 10.28 13.29 11.90
C THR A 281 9.88 11.82 12.00
N ARG A 282 9.88 11.27 13.22
CA ARG A 282 9.45 9.90 13.47
C ARG A 282 7.94 9.82 13.58
N VAL A 283 7.34 8.99 12.74
CA VAL A 283 5.92 8.75 12.68
C VAL A 283 5.62 7.32 13.12
N TYR A 284 4.56 7.18 13.90
CA TYR A 284 4.07 5.92 14.44
C TYR A 284 2.62 5.70 14.01
N LEU A 285 2.26 4.44 13.78
CA LEU A 285 0.89 4.04 13.49
C LEU A 285 0.39 3.15 14.65
N ARG A 286 -0.47 3.70 15.49
CA ARG A 286 -0.94 3.06 16.74
C ARG A 286 -2.36 3.52 17.08
N TYR A 287 -2.92 2.95 18.15
CA TYR A 287 -4.05 3.54 18.85
C TYR A 287 -3.58 4.70 19.71
N TRP A 288 -4.28 5.81 19.62
CA TRP A 288 -4.06 7.02 20.39
C TRP A 288 -5.28 7.29 21.28
N SER A 289 -5.04 7.70 22.52
CA SER A 289 -6.08 8.13 23.46
C SER A 289 -6.29 9.62 23.35
N ARG A 290 -7.54 10.08 23.43
CA ARG A 290 -7.88 11.48 23.67
C ARG A 290 -8.11 11.74 25.15
N GLU A 291 -8.08 13.02 25.51
CA GLU A 291 -8.43 13.53 26.84
C GLU A 291 -9.88 13.16 27.22
N ASN A 292 -10.78 13.12 26.24
CA ASN A 292 -12.18 12.72 26.43
C ASN A 292 -12.38 11.21 26.70
N GLY A 293 -11.31 10.41 26.74
CA GLY A 293 -11.38 8.95 26.85
C GLY A 293 -11.70 8.23 25.54
N ASP A 294 -11.90 8.96 24.44
CA ASP A 294 -12.07 8.39 23.10
C ASP A 294 -10.73 7.90 22.52
N PHE A 295 -10.77 6.79 21.80
CA PHE A 295 -9.60 6.25 21.11
C PHE A 295 -9.74 6.38 19.61
N TRP A 296 -8.62 6.61 18.94
CA TRP A 296 -8.58 6.64 17.49
C TRP A 296 -7.32 5.94 16.97
N GLN A 297 -7.41 5.36 15.78
CA GLN A 297 -6.28 4.74 15.11
C GLN A 297 -5.76 5.68 14.03
N GLY A 298 -4.45 5.89 13.99
CA GLY A 298 -3.82 6.57 12.88
C GLY A 298 -2.41 7.00 13.16
N PHE A 299 -1.92 7.94 12.35
CA PHE A 299 -0.54 8.38 12.44
C PHE A 299 -0.35 9.38 13.59
N GLY A 300 0.80 9.34 14.23
CA GLY A 300 1.18 10.37 15.19
C GLY A 300 2.66 10.36 15.44
N THR A 301 3.16 11.45 15.99
CA THR A 301 4.53 11.55 16.50
C THR A 301 4.48 11.41 18.01
N ASP A 302 5.49 10.79 18.62
CA ASP A 302 5.57 10.81 20.08
C ASP A 302 5.68 12.28 20.53
N PRO A 303 4.83 12.77 21.45
CA PRO A 303 5.02 14.08 22.02
C PRO A 303 6.36 14.10 22.78
N PRO A 304 7.05 15.24 22.88
CA PRO A 304 8.12 15.40 23.85
C PRO A 304 7.53 15.29 25.26
N GLY A 305 7.50 14.08 25.82
CA GLY A 305 7.42 13.89 27.28
C GLY A 305 6.26 13.10 27.87
N ASN A 306 5.21 12.65 27.14
CA ASN A 306 4.19 11.78 27.76
C ASN A 306 3.43 10.95 26.71
N CYS A 307 3.77 9.66 26.58
CA CYS A 307 2.87 8.70 25.95
C CYS A 307 2.95 7.36 26.68
N ILE A 308 1.81 6.90 27.21
CA ILE A 308 1.67 5.58 27.81
C ILE A 308 1.64 4.58 26.66
N SER A 309 2.76 3.89 26.47
CA SER A 309 2.86 2.78 25.52
C SER A 309 1.96 1.63 25.98
N ALA A 310 0.79 1.48 25.37
CA ALA A 310 0.06 0.22 25.40
C ALA A 310 0.53 -0.61 24.20
N PHE A 311 1.59 -1.40 24.40
CA PHE A 311 2.00 -2.44 23.47
C PHE A 311 1.19 -3.71 23.73
N VAL A 312 0.70 -4.29 22.63
CA VAL A 312 0.36 -5.71 22.49
C VAL A 312 1.54 -6.38 21.79
#